data_AF-A0A0F7FX35-F1
#
_entry.id   AF-A0A0F7FX35-F1
#
_cell.length_a   1.000
_cell.length_b   1.000
_cell.length_c   1.000
_cell.angle_alpha   90.00
_cell.angle_beta   90.00
_cell.angle_gamma   90.00
#
_symmetry.space_group_name_H-M   'P 1'
#
loop_
_entity.id
_entity.type
_entity.pdbx_description
1 polymer ?
#
loop_
_entity_poly.entity_id
_entity_poly.type
_entity_poly.pdbx_seq_one_letter_code
_entity_poly.pdbx_strand_id
1 'polypeptide(L)'
;MPEGRERAVAIEAFAGRLRELKDGTSHSFESLARRIGVSRSTLHRYCQGKGVPGEFATVERFARACKADRVVLTELHRLWVLADEEYRRGDVPAPAEATAGEDVQPSPEPAQVPDPSPVAAITPQSAAPPQDRAPDPGPDPATDAAAGSRRSRRWLVAGAAAALIALAGALVLWDREGPSGESSAGKQADDRPLFSGVCDEPLAMGRHDGCVEELQKLLVERGLPLVVDAQYGPETLRRVTAFQVLSDLPVNGVVGDETKNALYESDLRVTTWSEEEITDRIREVFPGEAGDQAVLISRCQSRLDPFYVLANENGTRNWGLFQLTDFRVRQAGGTTLDAFDPEFNIQAAYQLWSQNEDFRDWPFCLPALDNPQNQDEEEKGGDEDAGEEPAEDQP
;
A
#
# COMPACT_ATOMS: atom_id res chain seq x y z
N MET A 1 33.76 -3.79 17.25
CA MET A 1 33.16 -2.44 17.17
C MET A 1 33.17 -1.80 15.75
N PRO A 2 33.04 -2.52 14.62
CA PRO A 2 32.75 -1.88 13.32
C PRO A 2 31.25 -1.62 13.11
N GLU A 3 30.37 -2.54 13.55
CA GLU A 3 28.92 -2.50 13.30
C GLU A 3 28.21 -1.29 13.92
N GLY A 4 28.54 -0.93 15.16
CA GLY A 4 27.95 0.26 15.81
C GLY A 4 28.33 1.59 15.14
N ARG A 5 29.46 1.60 14.42
CA ARG A 5 29.90 2.77 13.65
C ARG A 5 29.15 2.88 12.32
N GLU A 6 28.90 1.75 11.65
CA GLU A 6 28.13 1.70 10.41
C GLU A 6 26.66 2.10 10.64
N ARG A 7 26.04 1.61 11.72
CA ARG A 7 24.70 2.03 12.17
C ARG A 7 24.59 3.54 12.36
N ALA A 8 25.54 4.13 13.11
CA ALA A 8 25.54 5.57 13.38
C ALA A 8 25.72 6.40 12.09
N VAL A 9 26.54 5.90 11.14
CA VAL A 9 26.77 6.58 9.87
C VAL A 9 25.53 6.57 8.98
N ALA A 10 24.82 5.44 8.87
CA ALA A 10 23.61 5.33 8.05
C ALA A 10 22.48 6.24 8.56
N ILE A 11 22.21 6.21 9.87
CA ILE A 11 21.16 7.02 10.49
C ILE A 11 21.49 8.52 10.39
N GLU A 12 22.75 8.89 10.59
CA GLU A 12 23.18 10.29 10.50
C GLU A 12 23.18 10.82 9.07
N ALA A 13 23.53 10.00 8.07
CA ALA A 13 23.45 10.39 6.66
C ALA A 13 22.00 10.71 6.25
N PHE A 14 21.05 9.88 6.68
CA PHE A 14 19.62 10.13 6.47
C PHE A 14 19.13 11.39 7.21
N ALA A 15 19.43 11.51 8.51
CA ALA A 15 19.05 12.67 9.31
C ALA A 15 19.64 13.99 8.77
N GLY A 16 20.89 13.94 8.30
CA GLY A 16 21.56 15.05 7.63
C GLY A 16 20.80 15.52 6.40
N ARG A 17 20.37 14.59 5.54
CA ARG A 17 19.61 14.95 4.33
C ARG A 17 18.25 15.57 4.63
N LEU A 18 17.58 15.11 5.69
CA LEU A 18 16.33 15.73 6.16
C LEU A 18 16.56 17.16 6.66
N ARG A 19 17.68 17.42 7.35
CA ARG A 19 18.04 18.78 7.81
C ARG A 19 18.35 19.71 6.65
N GLU A 20 19.13 19.27 5.66
CA GLU A 20 19.42 20.07 4.46
C GLU A 20 18.14 20.50 3.73
N LEU A 21 17.19 19.57 3.57
CA LEU A 21 15.88 19.86 2.98
C LEU A 21 15.07 20.84 3.84
N LYS A 22 15.12 20.69 5.17
CA LYS A 22 14.46 21.60 6.09
C LYS A 22 15.04 23.01 6.00
N ASP A 23 16.36 23.13 5.94
CA ASP A 23 17.09 24.41 5.93
C ASP A 23 16.88 25.17 4.61
N GLY A 24 16.61 24.44 3.52
CA GLY A 24 16.17 25.01 2.24
C GLY A 24 14.76 25.63 2.25
N THR A 25 14.02 25.56 3.37
CA THR A 25 12.63 26.04 3.47
C THR A 25 12.43 27.02 4.63
N SER A 26 11.52 27.97 4.45
CA SER A 26 11.10 28.90 5.49
C SER A 26 10.06 28.33 6.47
N HIS A 27 9.64 27.06 6.31
CA HIS A 27 8.65 26.45 7.19
C HIS A 27 9.25 26.17 8.57
N SER A 28 8.45 26.33 9.64
CA SER A 28 8.85 25.88 10.98
C SER A 28 8.72 24.36 11.09
N PHE A 29 9.46 23.75 12.04
CA PHE A 29 9.30 22.32 12.35
C PHE A 29 7.85 21.96 12.70
N GLU A 30 7.15 22.87 13.39
CA GLU A 30 5.75 22.68 13.75
C GLU A 30 4.82 22.69 12.52
N SER A 31 5.07 23.60 11.57
CA SER A 31 4.32 23.66 10.32
C SER A 31 4.53 22.42 9.46
N LEU A 32 5.75 21.90 9.40
CA LEU A 32 6.06 20.68 8.65
C LEU A 32 5.48 19.43 9.32
N ALA A 33 5.62 19.31 10.63
CA ALA A 33 5.09 18.19 11.41
C ALA A 33 3.57 18.04 11.22
N ARG A 34 2.83 19.16 11.29
CA ARG A 34 1.37 19.18 11.04
C ARG A 34 1.00 18.75 9.63
N ARG A 35 1.77 19.16 8.61
CA ARG A 35 1.50 18.82 7.20
C ARG A 35 1.78 17.35 6.86
N ILE A 36 2.70 16.71 7.58
CA ILE A 36 3.06 15.30 7.34
C ILE A 36 2.35 14.33 8.30
N GLY A 37 1.59 14.84 9.27
CA GLY A 37 0.80 14.02 10.21
C GLY A 37 1.61 13.43 11.37
N VAL A 38 2.67 14.10 11.84
CA VAL A 38 3.44 13.66 13.02
C VAL A 38 3.58 14.77 14.05
N SER A 39 3.96 14.45 15.29
CA SER A 39 4.24 15.47 16.31
C SER A 39 5.52 16.25 15.99
N ARG A 40 5.60 17.51 16.46
CA ARG A 40 6.80 18.35 16.36
C ARG A 40 8.03 17.63 16.93
N SER A 41 7.88 16.98 18.08
CA SER A 41 8.94 16.24 18.75
C SER A 41 9.41 15.04 17.93
N THR A 42 8.49 14.32 17.28
CA THR A 42 8.80 13.18 16.40
C THR A 42 9.62 13.63 15.19
N LEU A 43 9.18 14.69 14.50
CA LEU A 43 9.91 15.21 13.35
C LEU A 43 11.31 15.71 13.75
N HIS A 44 11.41 16.39 14.89
CA HIS A 44 12.68 16.84 15.43
C HIS A 44 13.62 15.65 15.75
N ARG A 45 13.07 14.55 16.26
CA ARG A 45 13.81 13.31 16.54
C ARG A 45 14.38 12.69 15.25
N TYR A 46 13.59 12.66 14.16
CA TYR A 46 14.05 12.20 12.85
C TYR A 46 15.18 13.07 12.29
N CYS A 47 15.02 14.39 12.33
CA CYS A 47 16.06 15.31 11.89
C CYS A 47 17.30 15.31 12.80
N GLN A 48 17.25 14.73 14.00
CA GLN A 48 18.40 14.56 14.90
C GLN A 48 19.06 13.18 14.81
N GLY A 49 18.56 12.27 13.96
CA GLY A 49 19.07 10.89 13.89
C GLY A 49 18.75 10.06 15.13
N LYS A 50 17.77 10.47 15.93
CA LYS A 50 17.33 9.77 17.15
C LYS A 50 16.12 8.86 16.91
N GLY A 51 15.77 8.64 15.65
CA GLY A 51 14.64 7.85 15.20
C GLY A 51 14.58 7.87 13.68
N VAL A 52 14.00 6.83 13.09
CA VAL A 52 13.73 6.74 11.65
C VAL A 52 12.23 6.50 11.46
N PRO A 53 11.56 7.15 10.48
CA PRO A 53 10.17 6.84 10.17
C PRO A 53 10.03 5.38 9.71
N GLY A 54 9.07 4.63 10.25
CA GLY A 54 8.84 3.23 9.85
C GLY A 54 8.24 3.05 8.46
N GLU A 55 7.73 4.13 7.86
CA GLU A 55 7.19 4.12 6.50
C GLU A 55 7.79 5.24 5.66
N PHE A 56 8.15 4.93 4.41
CA PHE A 56 8.65 5.92 3.46
C PHE A 56 7.61 6.99 3.11
N ALA A 57 6.31 6.70 3.22
CA ALA A 57 5.25 7.68 2.98
C ALA A 57 5.37 8.94 3.87
N THR A 58 5.89 8.80 5.09
CA THR A 58 6.16 9.94 5.98
C THR A 58 7.35 10.79 5.46
N VAL A 59 8.38 10.13 4.91
CA VAL A 59 9.54 10.77 4.28
C VAL A 59 9.13 11.48 2.99
N GLU A 60 8.30 10.85 2.16
CA GLU A 60 7.79 11.41 0.92
C GLU A 60 6.93 12.65 1.19
N ARG A 61 6.01 12.60 2.16
CA ARG A 61 5.22 13.77 2.56
C ARG A 61 6.11 14.92 3.04
N PHE A 62 7.16 14.63 3.79
CA PHE A 62 8.16 15.62 4.21
C PHE A 62 8.90 16.23 3.02
N ALA A 63 9.41 15.39 2.11
CA ALA A 63 10.12 15.84 0.92
C ALA A 63 9.24 16.72 0.02
N ARG A 64 7.97 16.34 -0.18
CA ARG A 64 6.98 17.13 -0.93
C ARG A 64 6.65 18.45 -0.22
N ALA A 65 6.51 18.44 1.11
CA ALA A 65 6.30 19.66 1.89
C ALA A 65 7.50 20.63 1.77
N CYS A 66 8.70 20.09 1.58
CA CYS A 66 9.93 20.85 1.32
C CYS A 66 10.17 21.17 -0.17
N LYS A 67 9.24 20.81 -1.06
CA LYS A 67 9.35 21.01 -2.53
C LYS A 67 10.56 20.31 -3.16
N ALA A 68 10.97 19.17 -2.63
CA ALA A 68 12.03 18.35 -3.20
C ALA A 68 11.62 17.83 -4.60
N ASP A 69 12.59 17.78 -5.51
CA ASP A 69 12.41 17.15 -6.82
C ASP A 69 12.56 15.61 -6.76
N ARG A 70 12.32 14.95 -7.89
CA ARG A 70 12.34 13.48 -7.99
C ARG A 70 13.73 12.88 -7.74
N VAL A 71 14.80 13.61 -8.08
CA VAL A 71 16.18 13.16 -7.86
C VAL A 71 16.46 13.14 -6.36
N VAL A 72 16.07 14.20 -5.67
CA VAL A 72 16.21 14.30 -4.21
C VAL A 72 15.35 13.27 -3.49
N LEU A 73 14.14 12.98 -3.98
CA LEU A 73 13.29 11.93 -3.42
C LEU A 73 13.91 10.53 -3.56
N THR A 74 14.57 10.25 -4.69
CA THR A 74 15.25 8.97 -4.93
C THR A 74 16.43 8.80 -3.98
N GLU A 75 17.22 9.86 -3.78
CA GLU A 75 18.33 9.84 -2.83
C GLU A 75 17.85 9.67 -1.38
N LEU A 76 16.77 10.35 -1.00
CA LEU A 76 16.13 10.16 0.30
C LEU A 76 15.65 8.72 0.51
N HIS A 77 15.07 8.09 -0.52
CA HIS A 77 14.63 6.69 -0.45
C HIS A 77 15.80 5.75 -0.19
N ARG A 78 16.92 5.94 -0.91
CA ARG A 78 18.14 5.15 -0.70
C ARG A 78 18.68 5.29 0.72
N LEU A 79 18.76 6.53 1.23
CA LEU A 79 19.25 6.80 2.58
C LEU A 79 18.30 6.25 3.66
N TRP A 80 17.00 6.33 3.41
CA TRP A 80 15.97 5.83 4.33
C TRP A 80 16.07 4.31 4.49
N VAL A 81 16.17 3.54 3.39
CA VAL A 81 16.31 2.08 3.44
C VAL A 81 17.52 1.66 4.29
N LEU A 82 18.66 2.33 4.10
CA LEU A 82 19.87 2.04 4.88
C LEU A 82 19.70 2.42 6.35
N ALA A 83 19.10 3.58 6.65
CA ALA A 83 18.91 4.01 8.02
C ALA A 83 17.88 3.18 8.78
N ASP A 84 16.82 2.75 8.12
CA ASP A 84 15.71 2.00 8.70
C ASP A 84 16.11 0.56 9.02
N GLU A 85 16.81 -0.11 8.11
CA GLU A 85 17.41 -1.43 8.33
C GLU A 85 18.32 -1.43 9.57
N GLU A 86 19.22 -0.43 9.70
CA GLU A 86 20.12 -0.28 10.85
C GLU A 86 19.40 0.16 12.13
N TYR A 87 18.29 0.89 12.01
CA TYR A 87 17.46 1.28 13.14
C TYR A 87 16.74 0.05 13.72
N ARG A 88 16.08 -0.75 12.88
CA ARG A 88 15.37 -1.99 13.26
C ARG A 88 16.33 -3.04 13.82
N ARG A 89 17.52 -3.22 13.23
CA ARG A 89 18.52 -4.18 13.72
C ARG A 89 18.95 -3.96 15.17
N GLY A 90 18.84 -2.72 15.66
CA GLY A 90 19.16 -2.41 17.06
C GLY A 90 17.97 -1.99 17.91
N ASP A 91 16.73 -2.29 17.47
CA ASP A 91 15.48 -2.16 18.24
C ASP A 91 14.90 -3.55 18.60
N VAL A 92 15.61 -4.64 18.26
CA VAL A 92 15.32 -5.99 18.77
C VAL A 92 15.61 -6.02 20.28
N PRO A 93 14.62 -6.22 21.16
CA PRO A 93 14.92 -6.53 22.55
C PRO A 93 15.63 -7.89 22.59
N ALA A 94 16.77 -7.95 23.26
CA ALA A 94 17.38 -9.23 23.64
C ALA A 94 16.29 -10.11 24.31
N PRO A 95 16.31 -11.44 24.13
CA PRO A 95 15.36 -12.31 24.82
C PRO A 95 15.46 -12.01 26.30
N ALA A 96 14.33 -11.64 26.91
CA ALA A 96 14.25 -11.40 28.33
C ALA A 96 14.73 -12.66 29.05
N GLU A 97 15.85 -12.54 29.76
CA GLU A 97 16.23 -13.48 30.80
C GLU A 97 15.07 -13.51 31.81
N ALA A 98 14.27 -14.57 31.69
CA ALA A 98 13.39 -15.00 32.75
C ALA A 98 14.27 -15.28 33.98
N THR A 99 14.18 -14.42 34.98
CA THR A 99 14.62 -14.74 36.34
C THR A 99 13.59 -15.71 36.91
N ALA A 100 13.83 -17.00 36.70
CA ALA A 100 13.18 -18.07 37.45
C ALA A 100 13.93 -18.25 38.78
N GLY A 101 13.17 -18.28 39.88
CA GLY A 101 13.67 -18.50 41.23
C GLY A 101 14.20 -19.91 41.48
N GLU A 102 14.84 -20.05 42.64
CA GLU A 102 15.28 -21.30 43.27
C GLU A 102 14.19 -22.40 43.28
N ASP A 103 14.46 -23.55 42.63
CA ASP A 103 14.83 -24.84 43.27
C ASP A 103 14.83 -26.07 42.28
N VAL A 104 16.01 -26.69 42.14
CA VAL A 104 16.43 -28.12 41.93
C VAL A 104 15.61 -29.17 41.09
N GLN A 105 16.21 -29.59 39.93
CA GLN A 105 16.45 -30.93 39.25
C GLN A 105 15.40 -32.09 39.13
N PRO A 106 15.54 -33.11 38.21
CA PRO A 106 16.44 -33.31 37.02
C PRO A 106 15.81 -33.92 35.71
N SER A 107 16.59 -33.88 34.61
CA SER A 107 16.66 -34.61 33.29
C SER A 107 15.67 -35.75 32.89
N PRO A 108 15.38 -36.01 31.58
CA PRO A 108 16.39 -36.54 30.63
C PRO A 108 16.40 -35.98 29.18
N GLU A 109 17.58 -36.17 28.56
CA GLU A 109 18.05 -36.01 27.18
C GLU A 109 17.23 -36.82 26.12
N PRO A 110 17.07 -36.39 24.83
CA PRO A 110 18.03 -36.80 23.79
C PRO A 110 18.27 -35.89 22.56
N ALA A 111 19.44 -36.17 21.98
CA ALA A 111 19.81 -36.23 20.55
C ALA A 111 20.18 -34.94 19.78
N GLN A 112 21.47 -34.89 19.46
CA GLN A 112 22.12 -34.01 18.49
C GLN A 112 21.76 -34.37 17.04
N VAL A 113 21.68 -33.36 16.17
CA VAL A 113 21.66 -33.50 14.71
C VAL A 113 22.77 -32.61 14.13
N PRO A 114 23.53 -33.05 13.10
CA PRO A 114 24.81 -32.45 12.77
C PRO A 114 24.75 -31.28 11.77
N ASP A 115 25.81 -30.49 11.87
CA ASP A 115 26.26 -29.32 11.11
C ASP A 115 26.37 -29.56 9.58
N PRO A 116 25.92 -28.64 8.70
CA PRO A 116 26.37 -28.58 7.31
C PRO A 116 27.50 -27.56 7.12
N SER A 117 28.68 -28.11 6.81
CA SER A 117 29.82 -27.39 6.22
C SER A 117 29.49 -26.78 4.83
N PRO A 118 30.27 -25.77 4.38
CA PRO A 118 29.84 -24.78 3.40
C PRO A 118 30.12 -25.20 1.95
N VAL A 119 29.21 -24.86 1.02
CA VAL A 119 29.44 -25.01 -0.42
C VAL A 119 30.09 -23.75 -0.98
N ALA A 120 31.18 -24.00 -1.71
CA ALA A 120 32.13 -23.06 -2.27
C ALA A 120 31.52 -22.08 -3.28
N ALA A 121 32.11 -20.88 -3.28
CA ALA A 121 31.95 -19.85 -4.29
C ALA A 121 32.34 -20.36 -5.69
N ILE A 122 31.52 -20.05 -6.69
CA ILE A 122 31.88 -20.16 -8.11
C ILE A 122 31.98 -18.74 -8.68
N THR A 123 33.17 -18.43 -9.17
CA THR A 123 33.57 -17.22 -9.88
C THR A 123 32.89 -17.12 -11.26
N PRO A 124 32.52 -15.90 -11.73
CA PRO A 124 31.99 -15.72 -13.08
C PRO A 124 33.13 -15.77 -14.11
N GLN A 125 33.01 -16.65 -15.11
CA GLN A 125 33.94 -16.70 -16.24
C GLN A 125 33.31 -16.04 -17.48
N SER A 126 34.04 -15.03 -17.96
CA SER A 126 33.86 -14.26 -19.18
C SER A 126 33.99 -15.11 -20.44
N ALA A 127 33.07 -14.92 -21.40
CA ALA A 127 33.26 -15.31 -22.80
C ALA A 127 32.89 -14.14 -23.73
N ALA A 128 33.81 -13.84 -24.64
CA ALA A 128 33.79 -12.73 -25.61
C ALA A 128 33.03 -13.09 -26.92
N PRO A 129 32.78 -12.13 -27.83
CA PRO A 129 31.71 -12.18 -28.85
C PRO A 129 32.22 -12.58 -30.26
N PRO A 130 31.33 -12.71 -31.27
CA PRO A 130 31.70 -12.57 -32.67
C PRO A 130 31.27 -11.20 -33.27
N GLN A 131 32.25 -10.49 -33.83
CA GLN A 131 32.09 -9.49 -34.93
C GLN A 131 32.09 -10.27 -36.27
N ASP A 132 31.60 -9.87 -37.44
CA ASP A 132 31.49 -8.58 -38.11
C ASP A 132 30.62 -8.79 -39.38
N ARG A 133 29.77 -7.82 -39.79
CA ARG A 133 29.91 -7.06 -41.06
C ARG A 133 28.76 -6.05 -41.29
N ALA A 134 29.12 -4.77 -41.32
CA ALA A 134 28.36 -3.68 -41.95
C ALA A 134 28.60 -3.65 -43.48
N PRO A 135 27.92 -2.77 -44.24
CA PRO A 135 28.47 -1.41 -44.42
C PRO A 135 27.44 -0.25 -44.38
N ASP A 136 28.00 0.92 -44.10
CA ASP A 136 27.45 2.28 -43.92
C ASP A 136 27.55 3.11 -45.25
N PRO A 137 27.49 4.46 -45.27
CA PRO A 137 26.34 5.40 -45.30
C PRO A 137 26.18 6.21 -46.60
N GLY A 138 25.03 6.90 -46.74
CA GLY A 138 24.84 8.24 -47.36
C GLY A 138 25.12 8.41 -48.88
N PRO A 139 24.70 9.51 -49.55
CA PRO A 139 24.54 10.87 -49.01
C PRO A 139 23.28 11.66 -49.48
N ASP A 140 22.98 12.77 -48.80
CA ASP A 140 22.17 13.89 -49.33
C ASP A 140 22.94 14.67 -50.41
N PRO A 141 22.25 15.45 -51.27
CA PRO A 141 22.34 16.91 -51.07
C PRO A 141 21.07 17.74 -51.41
N ALA A 142 20.81 18.71 -50.54
CA ALA A 142 20.68 20.17 -50.75
C ALA A 142 19.59 20.83 -51.69
N THR A 143 18.78 21.69 -51.03
CA THR A 143 18.39 23.09 -51.34
C THR A 143 17.92 23.55 -52.73
N ASP A 144 16.69 24.11 -52.81
CA ASP A 144 16.38 25.55 -53.07
C ASP A 144 14.84 25.75 -53.14
N ALA A 145 14.23 26.57 -52.29
CA ALA A 145 13.87 27.99 -52.47
C ALA A 145 12.71 28.28 -53.47
N ALA A 146 11.55 28.72 -52.94
CA ALA A 146 10.90 30.04 -53.20
C ALA A 146 9.35 30.05 -53.21
N ALA A 147 8.81 31.16 -52.67
CA ALA A 147 7.50 31.81 -52.88
C ALA A 147 6.24 31.06 -52.39
N GLY A 148 5.56 31.49 -51.32
CA GLY A 148 4.70 32.68 -51.21
C GLY A 148 3.36 32.19 -50.60
N SER A 149 2.61 32.86 -49.72
CA SER A 149 2.42 34.28 -49.46
C SER A 149 1.91 34.47 -48.02
N ARG A 150 2.33 35.59 -47.43
CA ARG A 150 1.86 36.13 -46.16
C ARG A 150 0.45 36.72 -46.34
N ARG A 151 -0.44 36.51 -45.37
CA ARG A 151 -1.47 37.52 -45.04
C ARG A 151 -1.39 37.90 -43.57
N SER A 152 -0.74 39.02 -43.38
CA SER A 152 -0.85 39.91 -42.23
C SER A 152 -2.24 40.56 -42.18
N ARG A 153 -2.78 40.75 -40.98
CA ARG A 153 -3.19 42.10 -40.57
C ARG A 153 -3.19 42.26 -39.06
N ARG A 154 -2.13 42.92 -38.59
CA ARG A 154 -2.07 43.68 -37.34
C ARG A 154 -3.12 44.81 -37.41
N TRP A 155 -3.81 45.05 -36.30
CA TRP A 155 -4.17 46.41 -35.89
C TRP A 155 -3.52 46.67 -34.52
N LEU A 156 -2.56 47.58 -34.56
CA LEU A 156 -2.02 48.43 -33.48
C LEU A 156 -3.16 49.41 -33.07
N VAL A 157 -3.24 50.08 -31.91
CA VAL A 157 -2.34 50.34 -30.78
C VAL A 157 -3.13 51.08 -29.67
N ALA A 158 -2.70 50.87 -28.43
CA ALA A 158 -2.67 51.74 -27.23
C ALA A 158 -3.84 52.64 -26.78
N GLY A 159 -4.02 52.62 -25.46
CA GLY A 159 -4.50 53.74 -24.65
C GLY A 159 -4.34 53.43 -23.16
N ALA A 160 -3.27 53.94 -22.54
CA ALA A 160 -2.91 53.71 -21.15
C ALA A 160 -3.71 54.60 -20.17
N ALA A 161 -3.83 54.08 -18.93
CA ALA A 161 -4.03 54.72 -17.63
C ALA A 161 -4.25 56.24 -17.54
N ALA A 162 -5.32 56.66 -16.85
CA ALA A 162 -5.27 57.39 -15.57
C ALA A 162 -6.60 58.12 -15.29
N ALA A 163 -7.30 57.71 -14.23
CA ALA A 163 -8.17 58.59 -13.44
C ALA A 163 -8.38 57.96 -12.05
N LEU A 164 -7.43 58.24 -11.15
CA LEU A 164 -7.68 58.21 -9.72
C LEU A 164 -8.53 59.43 -9.34
N ILE A 165 -9.29 59.29 -8.23
CA ILE A 165 -9.94 60.33 -7.41
C ILE A 165 -11.42 60.63 -7.74
N ALA A 166 -12.29 59.81 -7.13
CA ALA A 166 -13.43 60.29 -6.33
C ALA A 166 -13.58 59.31 -5.15
N LEU A 167 -12.79 59.50 -4.09
CA LEU A 167 -13.27 59.96 -2.76
C LEU A 167 -14.44 59.12 -2.25
N ALA A 168 -14.18 58.14 -1.37
CA ALA A 168 -14.03 58.39 0.06
C ALA A 168 -15.20 59.24 0.61
N GLY A 169 -16.29 58.56 0.95
CA GLY A 169 -17.42 59.11 1.66
C GLY A 169 -18.16 58.00 2.41
N ALA A 170 -18.22 58.13 3.73
CA ALA A 170 -19.05 57.38 4.67
C ALA A 170 -18.48 56.09 5.27
N LEU A 171 -17.42 56.24 6.08
CA LEU A 171 -17.45 55.68 7.43
C LEU A 171 -18.23 56.65 8.33
N VAL A 172 -19.49 56.34 8.61
CA VAL A 172 -20.22 56.86 9.78
C VAL A 172 -21.01 55.70 10.37
N LEU A 173 -20.45 55.16 11.45
CA LEU A 173 -21.12 54.66 12.67
C LEU A 173 -22.51 54.01 12.48
N TRP A 174 -22.54 52.68 12.48
CA TRP A 174 -23.62 51.98 13.15
C TRP A 174 -23.07 51.16 14.31
N ASP A 175 -23.24 51.76 15.48
CA ASP A 175 -23.27 51.14 16.78
C ASP A 175 -24.55 50.31 16.89
N ARG A 176 -24.42 49.00 17.09
CA ARG A 176 -25.46 48.13 17.65
C ARG A 176 -24.77 46.96 18.35
N GLU A 177 -24.61 47.11 19.67
CA GLU A 177 -24.61 46.02 20.66
C GLU A 177 -25.47 44.84 20.21
N GLY A 178 -24.79 43.77 19.78
CA GLY A 178 -25.38 42.45 19.64
C GLY A 178 -25.39 41.77 21.02
N PRO A 179 -26.51 41.16 21.44
CA PRO A 179 -26.55 40.43 22.69
C PRO A 179 -25.65 39.20 22.60
N SER A 180 -24.99 38.93 23.72
CA SER A 180 -24.27 37.70 24.02
C SER A 180 -25.17 36.49 23.80
N GLY A 181 -25.11 35.92 22.61
CA GLY A 181 -25.61 34.59 22.30
C GLY A 181 -24.40 33.71 22.07
N GLU A 182 -24.03 32.93 23.08
CA GLU A 182 -23.32 31.68 22.88
C GLU A 182 -24.18 30.79 21.98
N SER A 183 -24.06 30.99 20.67
CA SER A 183 -24.45 29.98 19.70
C SER A 183 -23.33 28.95 19.71
N SER A 184 -23.35 28.10 20.73
CA SER A 184 -22.94 26.72 20.50
C SER A 184 -23.91 26.20 19.44
N ALA A 185 -23.52 26.34 18.17
CA ALA A 185 -24.08 25.52 17.13
C ALA A 185 -23.75 24.09 17.55
N GLY A 186 -24.68 23.48 18.31
CA GLY A 186 -24.61 22.08 18.64
C GLY A 186 -24.48 21.36 17.32
N LYS A 187 -23.28 20.83 17.06
CA LYS A 187 -23.07 19.88 15.99
C LYS A 187 -24.12 18.81 16.24
N GLN A 188 -25.15 18.76 15.40
CA GLN A 188 -26.24 17.81 15.55
C GLN A 188 -25.56 16.44 15.67
N ALA A 189 -25.81 15.76 16.80
CA ALA A 189 -25.15 14.50 17.07
C ALA A 189 -25.52 13.55 15.92
N ASP A 190 -24.50 13.05 15.25
CA ASP A 190 -24.68 12.08 14.20
C ASP A 190 -24.98 10.74 14.88
N ASP A 191 -26.23 10.28 14.77
CA ASP A 191 -26.70 9.07 15.45
C ASP A 191 -26.14 7.78 14.80
N ARG A 192 -25.39 7.91 13.69
CA ARG A 192 -24.74 6.77 13.03
C ARG A 192 -23.64 6.17 13.93
N PRO A 193 -23.61 4.84 14.14
CA PRO A 193 -22.70 4.22 15.12
C PRO A 193 -21.20 4.57 14.96
N LEU A 194 -20.66 4.62 13.73
CA LEU A 194 -19.23 4.99 13.52
C LEU A 194 -18.90 6.47 13.78
N PHE A 195 -19.91 7.32 13.98
CA PHE A 195 -19.78 8.73 14.36
C PHE A 195 -20.13 9.00 15.83
N SER A 196 -20.40 7.94 16.60
CA SER A 196 -20.50 8.04 18.05
C SER A 196 -19.14 8.42 18.66
N GLY A 197 -19.15 9.08 19.81
CA GLY A 197 -17.92 9.54 20.48
C GLY A 197 -16.91 8.42 20.80
N VAL A 198 -17.37 7.17 20.90
CA VAL A 198 -16.49 5.98 21.11
C VAL A 198 -15.74 5.62 19.82
N CYS A 199 -16.32 5.95 18.67
CA CYS A 199 -15.78 5.66 17.34
C CYS A 199 -15.17 6.90 16.67
N ASP A 200 -14.95 8.01 17.38
CA ASP A 200 -14.41 9.26 16.80
C ASP A 200 -13.07 9.05 16.08
N GLU A 201 -12.16 8.27 16.69
CA GLU A 201 -10.86 7.98 16.11
C GLU A 201 -10.96 7.11 14.85
N PRO A 202 -10.11 7.31 13.84
CA PRO A 202 -10.07 6.46 12.65
C PRO A 202 -9.86 4.98 12.99
N LEU A 203 -10.52 4.08 12.25
CA LEU A 203 -10.31 2.64 12.38
C LEU A 203 -9.15 2.20 11.48
N ALA A 204 -8.25 1.38 12.02
CA ALA A 204 -7.12 0.84 11.28
C ALA A 204 -6.74 -0.55 11.82
N MET A 205 -5.84 -1.23 11.11
CA MET A 205 -5.35 -2.56 11.48
C MET A 205 -4.87 -2.63 12.94
N GLY A 206 -5.25 -3.71 13.63
CA GLY A 206 -4.93 -3.95 15.04
C GLY A 206 -5.93 -3.34 16.03
N ARG A 207 -6.99 -2.66 15.57
CA ARG A 207 -8.11 -2.24 16.42
C ARG A 207 -9.05 -3.41 16.67
N HIS A 208 -9.56 -3.54 17.90
CA HIS A 208 -10.47 -4.60 18.31
C HIS A 208 -11.57 -4.03 19.22
N ASP A 209 -12.74 -3.70 18.65
CA ASP A 209 -13.89 -3.17 19.39
C ASP A 209 -15.18 -3.17 18.54
N GLY A 210 -16.29 -2.75 19.15
CA GLY A 210 -17.60 -2.67 18.48
C GLY A 210 -17.65 -1.67 17.30
N CYS A 211 -16.72 -0.71 17.21
CA CYS A 211 -16.64 0.15 16.03
C CYS A 211 -16.15 -0.63 14.81
N VAL A 212 -15.25 -1.59 15.02
CA VAL A 212 -14.81 -2.51 13.97
C VAL A 212 -15.93 -3.48 13.58
N GLU A 213 -16.70 -3.98 14.55
CA GLU A 213 -17.85 -4.84 14.27
C GLU A 213 -18.87 -4.15 13.33
N GLU A 214 -19.20 -2.88 13.62
CA GLU A 214 -20.05 -2.06 12.76
C GLU A 214 -19.45 -1.86 11.36
N LEU A 215 -18.15 -1.55 11.27
CA LEU A 215 -17.46 -1.45 9.99
C LEU A 215 -17.59 -2.73 9.17
N GLN A 216 -17.35 -3.90 9.79
CA GLN A 216 -17.42 -5.19 9.10
C GLN A 216 -18.85 -5.47 8.61
N LYS A 217 -19.89 -5.16 9.41
CA LYS A 217 -21.29 -5.26 8.98
C LYS A 217 -21.58 -4.40 7.76
N LEU A 218 -21.14 -3.14 7.78
CA LEU A 218 -21.31 -2.22 6.65
C LEU A 218 -20.61 -2.74 5.39
N LEU A 219 -19.40 -3.31 5.50
CA LEU A 219 -18.71 -3.92 4.35
C LEU A 219 -19.48 -5.12 3.79
N VAL A 220 -19.99 -6.01 4.66
CA VAL A 220 -20.82 -7.15 4.25
C VAL A 220 -22.09 -6.69 3.54
N GLU A 221 -22.78 -5.68 4.05
CA GLU A 221 -23.97 -5.07 3.43
C GLU A 221 -23.68 -4.49 2.02
N ARG A 222 -22.43 -4.10 1.77
CA ARG A 222 -21.96 -3.62 0.46
C ARG A 222 -21.55 -4.73 -0.50
N GLY A 223 -21.70 -6.00 -0.13
CA GLY A 223 -21.33 -7.14 -0.97
C GLY A 223 -19.84 -7.47 -0.93
N LEU A 224 -19.14 -7.04 0.12
CA LEU A 224 -17.75 -7.40 0.37
C LEU A 224 -17.71 -8.41 1.54
N PRO A 225 -17.81 -9.71 1.27
CA PRO A 225 -17.95 -10.72 2.32
C PRO A 225 -16.69 -10.82 3.18
N LEU A 226 -16.88 -10.87 4.50
CA LEU A 226 -15.86 -11.18 5.48
C LEU A 226 -16.49 -11.67 6.79
N VAL A 227 -15.68 -12.23 7.67
CA VAL A 227 -16.09 -12.55 9.04
C VAL A 227 -16.30 -11.27 9.86
N VAL A 228 -17.39 -11.20 10.61
CA VAL A 228 -17.68 -10.13 11.57
C VAL A 228 -17.27 -10.60 12.97
N ASP A 229 -16.06 -10.25 13.38
CA ASP A 229 -15.44 -10.70 14.64
C ASP A 229 -14.98 -9.54 15.54
N ALA A 230 -15.30 -8.30 15.15
CA ALA A 230 -14.86 -7.07 15.80
C ALA A 230 -13.33 -6.85 15.78
N GLN A 231 -12.59 -7.52 14.89
CA GLN A 231 -11.14 -7.42 14.77
C GLN A 231 -10.72 -6.83 13.42
N TYR A 232 -9.91 -5.77 13.46
CA TYR A 232 -9.37 -5.17 12.25
C TYR A 232 -8.09 -5.92 11.84
N GLY A 233 -8.29 -7.13 11.33
CA GLY A 233 -7.23 -7.99 10.82
C GLY A 233 -6.93 -7.79 9.33
N PRO A 234 -6.10 -8.67 8.74
CA PRO A 234 -5.75 -8.64 7.32
C PRO A 234 -6.96 -8.72 6.38
N GLU A 235 -7.98 -9.52 6.71
CA GLU A 235 -9.19 -9.64 5.90
C GLU A 235 -10.01 -8.34 5.90
N THR A 236 -10.25 -7.75 7.07
CA THR A 236 -10.88 -6.43 7.21
C THR A 236 -10.11 -5.36 6.42
N LEU A 237 -8.77 -5.36 6.49
CA LEU A 237 -7.94 -4.45 5.69
C LEU A 237 -8.16 -4.64 4.18
N ARG A 238 -8.22 -5.89 3.70
CA ARG A 238 -8.49 -6.17 2.27
C ARG A 238 -9.84 -5.58 1.85
N ARG A 239 -10.89 -5.82 2.63
CA ARG A 239 -12.24 -5.32 2.32
C ARG A 239 -12.35 -3.81 2.39
N VAL A 240 -11.73 -3.16 3.39
CA VAL A 240 -11.66 -1.70 3.43
C VAL A 240 -10.91 -1.14 2.23
N THR A 241 -9.78 -1.75 1.87
CA THR A 241 -8.99 -1.32 0.71
C THR A 241 -9.82 -1.46 -0.57
N ALA A 242 -10.48 -2.60 -0.78
CA ALA A 242 -11.37 -2.81 -1.91
C ALA A 242 -12.51 -1.78 -1.95
N PHE A 243 -13.18 -1.55 -0.81
CA PHE A 243 -14.23 -0.54 -0.70
C PHE A 243 -13.74 0.87 -1.05
N GLN A 244 -12.53 1.24 -0.59
CA GLN A 244 -11.93 2.54 -0.90
C GLN A 244 -11.66 2.70 -2.39
N VAL A 245 -11.14 1.67 -3.08
CA VAL A 245 -10.98 1.73 -4.55
C VAL A 245 -12.34 1.88 -5.24
N LEU A 246 -13.31 1.03 -4.88
CA LEU A 246 -14.63 0.97 -5.53
C LEU A 246 -15.45 2.26 -5.31
N SER A 247 -15.12 3.01 -4.25
CA SER A 247 -15.77 4.27 -3.90
C SER A 247 -14.94 5.51 -4.28
N ASP A 248 -13.84 5.36 -5.03
CA ASP A 248 -12.92 6.44 -5.43
C ASP A 248 -12.38 7.27 -4.24
N LEU A 249 -12.02 6.58 -3.16
CA LEU A 249 -11.48 7.17 -1.93
C LEU A 249 -9.96 7.01 -1.84
N PRO A 250 -9.28 7.76 -0.95
CA PRO A 250 -7.88 7.51 -0.62
C PRO A 250 -7.64 6.06 -0.16
N VAL A 251 -6.91 5.28 -0.96
CA VAL A 251 -6.63 3.86 -0.72
C VAL A 251 -5.48 3.73 0.28
N ASN A 252 -5.79 3.84 1.57
CA ASN A 252 -4.82 3.80 2.67
C ASN A 252 -5.15 2.75 3.73
N GLY A 253 -6.30 2.06 3.61
CA GLY A 253 -6.72 1.05 4.57
C GLY A 253 -7.10 1.61 5.95
N VAL A 254 -7.27 2.94 6.07
CA VAL A 254 -7.69 3.64 7.28
C VAL A 254 -9.11 4.17 7.08
N VAL A 255 -10.01 3.84 8.00
CA VAL A 255 -11.41 4.27 7.98
C VAL A 255 -11.56 5.56 8.78
N GLY A 256 -11.23 6.68 8.14
CA GLY A 256 -11.53 8.03 8.62
C GLY A 256 -12.92 8.50 8.21
N ASP A 257 -13.28 9.75 8.54
CA ASP A 257 -14.62 10.31 8.31
C ASP A 257 -15.11 10.18 6.86
N GLU A 258 -14.22 10.34 5.87
CA GLU A 258 -14.56 10.20 4.46
C GLU A 258 -15.02 8.77 4.13
N THR A 259 -14.29 7.76 4.61
CA THR A 259 -14.66 6.34 4.43
C THR A 259 -15.91 5.99 5.24
N LYS A 260 -16.04 6.51 6.47
CA LYS A 260 -17.25 6.31 7.29
C LYS A 260 -18.51 6.85 6.61
N ASN A 261 -18.45 8.08 6.08
CA ASN A 261 -19.56 8.68 5.35
C ASN A 261 -19.90 7.82 4.12
N ALA A 262 -18.89 7.43 3.33
CA ALA A 262 -19.12 6.59 2.17
C ALA A 262 -19.76 5.23 2.51
N LEU A 263 -19.38 4.58 3.62
CA LEU A 263 -19.99 3.31 4.03
C LEU A 263 -21.50 3.44 4.28
N TYR A 264 -21.93 4.53 4.91
CA TYR A 264 -23.35 4.78 5.18
C TYR A 264 -24.12 5.34 3.98
N GLU A 265 -23.49 6.19 3.17
CA GLU A 265 -24.19 6.98 2.15
C GLU A 265 -24.08 6.41 0.74
N SER A 266 -23.09 5.56 0.47
CA SER A 266 -22.92 4.97 -0.85
C SER A 266 -24.16 4.16 -1.24
N ASP A 267 -24.42 4.02 -2.53
CA ASP A 267 -25.39 3.03 -3.06
C ASP A 267 -24.66 1.82 -3.67
N LEU A 268 -23.33 1.76 -3.51
CA LEU A 268 -22.51 0.65 -3.97
C LEU A 268 -23.05 -0.66 -3.42
N ARG A 269 -23.32 -1.59 -4.33
CA ARG A 269 -23.56 -2.99 -4.05
C ARG A 269 -22.66 -3.78 -4.97
N VAL A 270 -21.58 -4.27 -4.39
CA VAL A 270 -20.59 -5.06 -5.11
C VAL A 270 -21.21 -6.41 -5.42
N THR A 271 -21.29 -6.73 -6.71
CA THR A 271 -21.61 -8.06 -7.20
C THR A 271 -20.42 -8.54 -8.00
N THR A 272 -19.94 -9.74 -7.71
CA THR A 272 -18.83 -10.37 -8.44
C THR A 272 -19.19 -11.80 -8.81
N TRP A 273 -18.33 -12.44 -9.59
CA TRP A 273 -18.49 -13.82 -10.02
C TRP A 273 -18.35 -14.79 -8.84
N SER A 274 -19.09 -15.89 -8.90
CA SER A 274 -18.90 -17.06 -8.04
C SER A 274 -17.57 -17.76 -8.32
N GLU A 275 -17.09 -18.57 -7.37
CA GLU A 275 -15.90 -19.41 -7.61
C GLU A 275 -16.05 -20.30 -8.85
N GLU A 276 -17.24 -20.88 -9.08
CA GLU A 276 -17.53 -21.71 -10.25
C GLU A 276 -17.32 -20.92 -11.55
N GLU A 277 -17.95 -19.75 -11.68
CA GLU A 277 -17.80 -18.85 -12.83
C GLU A 277 -16.33 -18.44 -13.05
N ILE A 278 -15.59 -18.15 -11.98
CA ILE A 278 -14.16 -17.82 -12.05
C ILE A 278 -13.36 -19.01 -12.57
N THR A 279 -13.56 -20.21 -12.03
CA THR A 279 -12.80 -21.40 -12.45
C THR A 279 -13.11 -21.81 -13.88
N ASP A 280 -14.38 -21.75 -14.29
CA ASP A 280 -14.78 -22.04 -15.66
C ASP A 280 -14.16 -21.05 -16.64
N ARG A 281 -14.17 -19.76 -16.28
CA ARG A 281 -13.55 -18.75 -17.13
C ARG A 281 -12.04 -18.90 -17.23
N ILE A 282 -11.35 -19.23 -16.13
CA ILE A 282 -9.91 -19.52 -16.16
C ILE A 282 -9.61 -20.68 -17.12
N ARG A 283 -10.35 -21.79 -17.04
CA ARG A 283 -10.17 -22.95 -17.93
C ARG A 283 -10.49 -22.65 -19.40
N GLU A 284 -11.38 -21.69 -19.65
CA GLU A 284 -11.71 -21.27 -21.01
C GLU A 284 -10.61 -20.40 -21.63
N VAL A 285 -9.92 -19.58 -20.81
CA VAL A 285 -8.85 -18.68 -21.27
C VAL A 285 -7.50 -19.40 -21.39
N PHE A 286 -7.17 -20.28 -20.43
CA PHE A 286 -5.90 -21.02 -20.42
C PHE A 286 -6.06 -22.41 -21.05
N PRO A 287 -5.28 -22.75 -22.09
CA PRO A 287 -5.51 -23.97 -22.88
C PRO A 287 -5.04 -25.25 -22.18
N GLY A 288 -5.82 -26.32 -22.31
CA GLY A 288 -5.42 -27.67 -21.89
C GLY A 288 -5.13 -27.76 -20.39
N GLU A 289 -4.05 -28.48 -20.02
CA GLU A 289 -3.64 -28.65 -18.62
C GLU A 289 -3.30 -27.33 -17.92
N ALA A 290 -2.92 -26.28 -18.68
CA ALA A 290 -2.64 -24.96 -18.11
C ALA A 290 -3.89 -24.34 -17.46
N GLY A 291 -5.10 -24.71 -17.90
CA GLY A 291 -6.35 -24.27 -17.29
C GLY A 291 -6.47 -24.68 -15.82
N ASP A 292 -6.26 -25.97 -15.53
CA ASP A 292 -6.33 -26.48 -14.16
C ASP A 292 -5.18 -25.95 -13.30
N GLN A 293 -3.98 -25.81 -13.87
CA GLN A 293 -2.84 -25.22 -13.18
C GLN A 293 -3.08 -23.73 -12.83
N ALA A 294 -3.69 -22.97 -13.74
CA ALA A 294 -4.03 -21.58 -13.50
C ALA A 294 -5.08 -21.43 -12.39
N VAL A 295 -6.05 -22.35 -12.29
CA VAL A 295 -7.00 -22.40 -11.17
C VAL A 295 -6.27 -22.62 -9.85
N LEU A 296 -5.35 -23.60 -9.78
CA LEU A 296 -4.56 -23.87 -8.58
C LEU A 296 -3.71 -22.67 -8.16
N ILE A 297 -3.10 -21.99 -9.12
CA ILE A 297 -2.33 -20.76 -8.85
C ILE A 297 -3.26 -19.66 -8.33
N SER A 298 -4.41 -19.43 -8.96
CA SER A 298 -5.33 -18.38 -8.51
C SER A 298 -5.88 -18.67 -7.11
N ARG A 299 -6.20 -19.92 -6.80
CA ARG A 299 -6.61 -20.36 -5.46
C ARG A 299 -5.50 -20.14 -4.43
N CYS A 300 -4.25 -20.50 -4.75
CA CYS A 300 -3.09 -20.23 -3.89
C CYS A 300 -2.84 -18.72 -3.66
N GLN A 301 -2.99 -17.90 -4.70
CA GLN A 301 -2.69 -16.47 -4.67
C GLN A 301 -3.75 -15.65 -3.93
N SER A 302 -5.02 -16.00 -4.10
CA SER A 302 -6.14 -15.14 -3.72
C SER A 302 -7.32 -15.88 -3.10
N ARG A 303 -7.28 -17.22 -3.03
CA ARG A 303 -8.45 -18.06 -2.70
C ARG A 303 -9.62 -17.80 -3.67
N LEU A 304 -9.30 -17.56 -4.95
CA LEU A 304 -10.28 -17.20 -5.99
C LEU A 304 -11.12 -15.96 -5.66
N ASP A 305 -10.60 -15.06 -4.81
CA ASP A 305 -11.28 -13.83 -4.41
C ASP A 305 -10.85 -12.65 -5.32
N PRO A 306 -11.75 -12.10 -6.15
CA PRO A 306 -11.42 -10.99 -7.03
C PRO A 306 -10.99 -9.73 -6.28
N PHE A 307 -11.40 -9.56 -5.02
CA PHE A 307 -11.08 -8.39 -4.19
C PHE A 307 -9.88 -8.62 -3.27
N TYR A 308 -9.10 -9.68 -3.50
CA TYR A 308 -7.91 -9.95 -2.72
C TYR A 308 -6.79 -8.95 -3.07
N VAL A 309 -6.46 -8.07 -2.13
CA VAL A 309 -5.42 -7.05 -2.30
C VAL A 309 -4.32 -7.21 -1.25
N LEU A 310 -3.06 -7.21 -1.69
CA LEU A 310 -1.91 -7.23 -0.79
C LEU A 310 -1.07 -5.97 -0.98
N ALA A 311 -0.71 -5.32 0.11
CA ALA A 311 0.27 -4.24 0.10
C ALA A 311 1.68 -4.82 0.10
N ASN A 312 2.55 -4.26 -0.74
CA ASN A 312 3.97 -4.57 -0.77
C ASN A 312 4.76 -3.52 0.03
N GLU A 313 5.93 -3.90 0.54
CA GLU A 313 6.80 -3.02 1.34
C GLU A 313 7.24 -1.75 0.58
N ASN A 314 7.32 -1.83 -0.75
CA ASN A 314 7.69 -0.70 -1.61
C ASN A 314 6.54 0.27 -1.90
N GLY A 315 5.38 0.10 -1.24
CA GLY A 315 4.19 0.93 -1.42
C GLY A 315 3.34 0.59 -2.64
N THR A 316 3.75 -0.40 -3.46
CA THR A 316 2.90 -0.97 -4.50
C THR A 316 1.94 -2.00 -3.91
N ARG A 317 1.00 -2.47 -4.73
CA ARG A 317 0.05 -3.51 -4.37
C ARG A 317 -0.01 -4.62 -5.42
N ASN A 318 -0.49 -5.77 -4.97
CA ASN A 318 -0.89 -6.90 -5.80
C ASN A 318 -2.42 -7.03 -5.75
N TRP A 319 -3.02 -7.34 -6.90
CA TRP A 319 -4.45 -7.19 -7.10
C TRP A 319 -5.10 -8.47 -7.64
N GLY A 320 -6.22 -8.85 -7.01
CA GLY A 320 -7.18 -9.83 -7.49
C GLY A 320 -6.64 -11.24 -7.66
N LEU A 321 -7.31 -11.98 -8.55
CA LEU A 321 -7.21 -13.43 -8.72
C LEU A 321 -5.78 -13.97 -8.89
N PHE A 322 -4.95 -13.25 -9.65
CA PHE A 322 -3.56 -13.61 -9.94
C PHE A 322 -2.55 -12.67 -9.30
N GLN A 323 -2.96 -11.88 -8.30
CA GLN A 323 -2.05 -10.99 -7.55
C GLN A 323 -1.16 -10.13 -8.48
N LEU A 324 -1.78 -9.54 -9.51
CA LEU A 324 -1.07 -8.72 -10.47
C LEU A 324 -0.55 -7.45 -9.79
N THR A 325 0.74 -7.12 -9.95
CA THR A 325 1.29 -5.88 -9.39
C THR A 325 0.71 -4.63 -10.07
N ASP A 326 0.75 -3.47 -9.42
CA ASP A 326 0.43 -2.16 -10.02
C ASP A 326 1.09 -1.93 -11.39
N PHE A 327 2.31 -2.46 -11.58
CA PHE A 327 3.01 -2.35 -12.86
C PHE A 327 2.37 -3.25 -13.92
N ARG A 328 2.04 -4.49 -13.58
CA ARG A 328 1.42 -5.44 -14.51
C ARG A 328 0.02 -5.01 -14.92
N VAL A 329 -0.78 -4.49 -13.99
CA VAL A 329 -2.11 -3.91 -14.29
C VAL A 329 -2.00 -2.79 -15.32
N ARG A 330 -1.08 -1.84 -15.12
CA ARG A 330 -0.85 -0.74 -16.08
C ARG A 330 -0.27 -1.21 -17.40
N GLN A 331 0.61 -2.21 -17.39
CA GLN A 331 1.18 -2.81 -18.60
C GLN A 331 0.09 -3.45 -19.47
N ALA A 332 -0.92 -4.07 -18.84
CA ALA A 332 -2.10 -4.61 -19.51
C ALA A 332 -3.13 -3.53 -19.90
N GLY A 333 -2.86 -2.25 -19.64
CA GLY A 333 -3.74 -1.13 -20.00
C GLY A 333 -4.90 -0.88 -19.04
N GLY A 334 -4.91 -1.50 -17.86
CA GLY A 334 -5.95 -1.34 -16.85
C GLY A 334 -5.64 -0.28 -15.80
N THR A 335 -6.68 0.03 -15.02
CA THR A 335 -6.67 0.87 -13.82
C THR A 335 -6.70 0.01 -12.56
N THR A 336 -6.55 0.65 -11.39
CA THR A 336 -6.73 -0.03 -10.09
C THR A 336 -8.13 -0.64 -9.95
N LEU A 337 -9.15 0.00 -10.50
CA LEU A 337 -10.52 -0.51 -10.47
C LEU A 337 -10.66 -1.77 -11.34
N ASP A 338 -10.09 -1.75 -12.55
CA ASP A 338 -10.12 -2.90 -13.47
C ASP A 338 -9.41 -4.12 -12.87
N ALA A 339 -8.45 -3.92 -11.97
CA ALA A 339 -7.73 -5.01 -11.33
C ALA A 339 -8.62 -5.94 -10.45
N PHE A 340 -9.80 -5.45 -10.03
CA PHE A 340 -10.83 -6.23 -9.33
C PHE A 340 -11.87 -6.87 -10.25
N ASP A 341 -11.87 -6.53 -11.54
CA ASP A 341 -12.69 -7.21 -12.52
C ASP A 341 -12.09 -8.60 -12.82
N PRO A 342 -12.82 -9.71 -12.57
CA PRO A 342 -12.32 -11.06 -12.81
C PRO A 342 -11.84 -11.29 -14.24
N GLU A 343 -12.59 -10.80 -15.25
CA GLU A 343 -12.26 -10.96 -16.66
C GLU A 343 -10.94 -10.25 -16.97
N PHE A 344 -10.79 -8.99 -16.56
CA PHE A 344 -9.55 -8.25 -16.75
C PHE A 344 -8.36 -8.97 -16.09
N ASN A 345 -8.52 -9.41 -14.84
CA ASN A 345 -7.44 -10.05 -14.08
C ASN A 345 -7.00 -11.38 -14.74
N ILE A 346 -7.96 -12.21 -15.18
CA ILE A 346 -7.71 -13.47 -15.89
C ILE A 346 -7.00 -13.22 -17.23
N GLN A 347 -7.49 -12.27 -18.03
CA GLN A 347 -6.89 -11.95 -19.33
C GLN A 347 -5.47 -11.40 -19.19
N ALA A 348 -5.23 -10.52 -18.21
CA ALA A 348 -3.91 -9.98 -17.95
C ALA A 348 -2.93 -11.05 -17.45
N ALA A 349 -3.40 -12.01 -16.64
CA ALA A 349 -2.59 -13.17 -16.24
C ALA A 349 -2.25 -14.06 -17.46
N TYR A 350 -3.21 -14.32 -18.33
CA TYR A 350 -2.99 -15.08 -19.56
C TYR A 350 -1.94 -14.42 -20.46
N GLN A 351 -1.95 -13.09 -20.60
CA GLN A 351 -0.95 -12.35 -21.37
C GLN A 351 0.49 -12.50 -20.83
N LEU A 352 0.65 -12.72 -19.51
CA LEU A 352 1.96 -13.01 -18.92
C LEU A 352 2.38 -14.44 -19.22
N TRP A 353 1.48 -15.39 -18.97
CA TRP A 353 1.68 -16.79 -19.27
C TRP A 353 2.03 -17.03 -20.74
N SER A 354 1.29 -16.44 -21.68
CA SER A 354 1.44 -16.67 -23.13
C SER A 354 2.77 -16.19 -23.72
N GLN A 355 3.57 -15.43 -22.98
CA GLN A 355 4.90 -15.00 -23.44
C GLN A 355 5.92 -16.13 -23.43
N ASN A 356 5.78 -17.06 -22.49
CA ASN A 356 6.71 -18.18 -22.31
C ASN A 356 6.00 -19.54 -22.18
N GLU A 357 4.66 -19.55 -22.19
CA GLU A 357 3.79 -20.69 -21.92
C GLU A 357 4.10 -21.37 -20.57
N ASP A 358 4.44 -20.56 -19.55
CA ASP A 358 4.74 -21.04 -18.21
C ASP A 358 4.26 -20.07 -17.10
N PHE A 359 4.30 -20.55 -15.86
CA PHE A 359 3.84 -19.82 -14.68
C PHE A 359 4.98 -19.15 -13.89
N ARG A 360 6.08 -18.77 -14.56
CA ARG A 360 7.26 -18.20 -13.88
C ARG A 360 7.00 -16.91 -13.12
N ASP A 361 5.94 -16.18 -13.47
CA ASP A 361 5.51 -14.96 -12.78
C ASP A 361 4.84 -15.25 -11.42
N TRP A 362 4.54 -16.52 -11.10
CA TRP A 362 3.95 -16.96 -9.82
C TRP A 362 4.78 -18.04 -9.13
N PRO A 363 6.07 -17.80 -8.84
CA PRO A 363 7.00 -18.83 -8.35
C PRO A 363 6.59 -19.45 -7.02
N PHE A 364 5.93 -18.67 -6.14
CA PHE A 364 5.53 -19.12 -4.80
C PHE A 364 4.37 -20.12 -4.81
N CYS A 365 3.58 -20.16 -5.88
CA CYS A 365 2.45 -21.08 -6.03
C CYS A 365 2.76 -22.28 -6.93
N LEU A 366 3.98 -22.40 -7.47
CA LEU A 366 4.40 -23.58 -8.22
C LEU A 366 4.30 -24.88 -7.41
N PRO A 367 4.59 -24.92 -6.09
CA PRO A 367 4.34 -26.11 -5.28
C PRO A 367 2.87 -26.55 -5.24
N ALA A 368 1.92 -25.65 -5.48
CA ALA A 368 0.50 -26.00 -5.58
C ALA A 368 0.20 -26.88 -6.80
N LEU A 369 1.07 -26.86 -7.82
CA LEU A 369 0.99 -27.74 -8.99
C LEU A 369 1.53 -29.15 -8.72
N ASP A 370 2.43 -29.28 -7.74
CA ASP A 370 3.09 -30.55 -7.40
C ASP A 370 2.24 -31.42 -6.44
N ASN A 371 1.33 -30.82 -5.66
CA ASN A 371 0.46 -31.55 -4.74
C ASN A 371 -0.95 -30.95 -4.63
N PRO A 372 -1.86 -31.29 -5.58
CA PRO A 372 -3.20 -30.70 -5.64
C PRO A 372 -4.16 -31.17 -4.53
N GLN A 373 -3.83 -32.23 -3.77
CA GLN A 373 -4.77 -32.85 -2.80
C GLN A 373 -4.77 -32.23 -1.38
N ASN A 374 -3.76 -31.43 -1.01
CA ASN A 374 -3.68 -30.84 0.34
C ASN A 374 -4.61 -29.63 0.55
N GLN A 375 -5.38 -29.22 -0.46
CA GLN A 375 -6.20 -27.99 -0.40
C GLN A 375 -7.65 -28.25 0.03
N ASP A 376 -8.15 -29.48 -0.11
CA ASP A 376 -9.51 -29.86 0.32
C ASP A 376 -9.59 -30.21 1.82
N GLU A 377 -8.43 -30.42 2.49
CA GLU A 377 -8.36 -30.79 3.90
C GLU A 377 -8.44 -29.58 4.85
N GLU A 378 -7.99 -28.39 4.43
CA GLU A 378 -8.10 -27.16 5.24
C GLU A 378 -9.56 -26.66 5.36
N GLU A 379 -10.44 -26.99 4.40
CA GLU A 379 -11.88 -26.69 4.49
C GLU A 379 -12.66 -27.67 5.39
N LYS A 380 -12.14 -28.89 5.62
CA LYS A 380 -12.83 -29.92 6.43
C LYS A 380 -12.39 -29.99 7.89
N GLY A 381 -11.28 -29.36 8.27
CA GLY A 381 -10.76 -29.41 9.64
C GLY A 381 -11.54 -28.60 10.69
N GLY A 382 -12.65 -27.96 10.32
CA GLY A 382 -13.42 -27.08 11.19
C GLY A 382 -14.64 -27.70 11.89
N ASP A 383 -15.00 -28.95 11.61
CA ASP A 383 -16.33 -29.49 12.01
C ASP A 383 -16.29 -30.84 12.75
N GLU A 384 -15.15 -31.21 13.34
CA GLU A 384 -15.05 -32.42 14.18
C GLU A 384 -14.36 -32.14 15.52
N ASP A 385 -15.00 -31.36 16.39
CA ASP A 385 -14.83 -31.53 17.84
C ASP A 385 -16.17 -31.35 18.57
N ALA A 386 -17.05 -32.32 18.37
CA ALA A 386 -18.13 -32.62 19.31
C ALA A 386 -18.00 -34.11 19.68
N GLY A 387 -16.91 -34.43 20.37
CA GLY A 387 -16.65 -35.74 20.96
C GLY A 387 -17.58 -36.01 22.14
N GLU A 388 -18.58 -36.83 21.87
CA GLU A 388 -19.51 -37.53 22.76
C GLU A 388 -18.83 -38.11 24.03
N GLU A 389 -19.27 -37.67 25.22
CA GLU A 389 -18.94 -38.33 26.50
C GLU A 389 -19.68 -39.68 26.59
N PRO A 390 -18.99 -40.82 26.80
CA PRO A 390 -19.66 -42.06 27.14
C PRO A 390 -19.94 -42.11 28.65
N ALA A 391 -21.20 -42.39 28.97
CA ALA A 391 -21.65 -42.71 30.32
C ALA A 391 -20.94 -43.98 30.85
N GLU A 392 -20.18 -43.84 31.94
CA GLU A 392 -19.74 -44.97 32.76
C GLU A 392 -20.84 -45.32 33.78
N ASP A 393 -21.44 -46.49 33.57
CA ASP A 393 -22.34 -47.15 34.51
C ASP A 393 -21.61 -48.35 35.15
N GLN A 394 -21.50 -48.30 36.48
CA GLN A 394 -21.49 -49.40 37.46
C GLN A 394 -20.22 -50.28 37.65
N PRO A 395 -20.06 -50.94 38.84
CA PRO A 395 -21.06 -51.23 39.88
C PRO A 395 -20.85 -50.63 41.28
#